data_AF-A0AAD4NWZ0-F1
#
_entry.id   AF-A0AAD4NWZ0-F1
#
_cell.length_a   1.000
_cell.length_b   1.000
_cell.length_c   1.000
_cell.angle_alpha   90.00
_cell.angle_beta   90.00
_cell.angle_gamma   90.00
#
_symmetry.space_group_name_H-M   'P 1'
#
loop_
_entity.id
_entity.type
_entity.pdbx_description
1 polymer ?
#
loop_
_entity_poly.entity_id
_entity_poly.type
_entity_poly.pdbx_seq_one_letter_code
_entity_poly.pdbx_strand_id
1 'polypeptide(L)'
;MPSPSSVMATRCFFSCALLLVNIAHCSLGPDNVQFTPVSNAIKRRAVCIDGSPAGYHYASGSGVGAKNWLGGGWCSDISDCQYKRTIYLGSSSGITTANLTGMLSKRQDVNPDFYNWNRIYVYYCDQSSFLGDTEIVDQGPNLQFRGSRIFDAVIEDLLEKGMDNADNAMLAGRSAGALAAILHCDGFRARLPNVARVKCFSDSGVFIR
;
A
#
# COMPACT_ATOMS: atom_id res chain seq x y z
N MET A 1 5.83 -11.89 -63.76
CA MET A 1 4.78 -12.80 -63.24
C MET A 1 5.15 -14.19 -63.72
N PRO A 2 5.32 -15.22 -62.86
CA PRO A 2 4.63 -15.51 -61.60
C PRO A 2 5.55 -15.88 -60.40
N SER A 3 4.96 -15.99 -59.21
CA SER A 3 5.43 -16.67 -57.98
C SER A 3 5.00 -18.17 -57.99
N PRO A 4 5.31 -19.07 -57.02
CA PRO A 4 5.78 -18.83 -55.65
C PRO A 4 6.80 -19.82 -55.00
N SER A 5 7.36 -19.36 -53.87
CA SER A 5 7.78 -20.08 -52.64
C SER A 5 8.82 -21.22 -52.66
N SER A 6 9.98 -20.94 -52.03
CA SER A 6 10.87 -21.79 -51.20
C SER A 6 12.22 -21.03 -51.09
N VAL A 7 12.97 -20.90 -50.00
CA VAL A 7 13.49 -21.88 -49.04
C VAL A 7 13.90 -21.14 -47.74
N MET A 8 13.56 -21.77 -46.61
CA MET A 8 14.03 -21.53 -45.24
C MET A 8 15.57 -21.50 -45.12
N ALA A 9 16.10 -20.51 -44.41
CA ALA A 9 17.40 -20.63 -43.77
C ALA A 9 17.27 -20.15 -42.32
N THR A 10 17.26 -21.10 -41.38
CA THR A 10 18.03 -21.04 -40.12
C THR A 10 18.00 -22.44 -39.51
N ARG A 11 19.19 -22.99 -39.32
CA ARG A 11 19.45 -24.36 -38.86
C ARG A 11 18.98 -24.54 -37.42
N CYS A 12 18.12 -25.52 -37.17
CA CYS A 12 17.98 -26.15 -35.87
C CYS A 12 19.13 -27.16 -35.69
N PHE A 13 19.90 -27.05 -34.61
CA PHE A 13 20.53 -28.21 -34.01
C PHE A 13 19.81 -28.49 -32.69
N PHE A 14 19.08 -29.61 -32.68
CA PHE A 14 18.55 -30.24 -31.49
C PHE A 14 19.73 -30.78 -30.65
N SER A 15 19.77 -30.43 -29.37
CA SER A 15 20.25 -31.40 -28.37
C SER A 15 19.22 -31.50 -27.26
N CYS A 16 18.88 -32.75 -27.00
CA CYS A 16 17.76 -33.23 -26.22
C CYS A 16 18.14 -33.24 -24.74
N ALA A 17 17.56 -32.34 -23.95
CA ALA A 17 17.46 -32.49 -22.50
C ALA A 17 16.16 -31.82 -22.05
N LEU A 18 15.13 -32.63 -21.80
CA LEU A 18 13.87 -32.25 -21.17
C LEU A 18 14.14 -31.78 -19.73
N LEU A 19 14.46 -30.49 -19.56
CA LEU A 19 14.16 -29.76 -18.35
C LEU A 19 12.93 -28.92 -18.67
N LEU A 20 11.77 -29.38 -18.24
CA LEU A 20 10.58 -28.53 -18.09
C LEU A 20 10.91 -27.48 -17.02
N VAL A 21 11.69 -26.47 -17.40
CA VAL A 21 11.71 -25.21 -16.66
C VAL A 21 10.32 -24.65 -16.89
N ASN A 22 9.45 -24.86 -15.90
CA ASN A 22 8.30 -24.00 -15.71
C ASN A 22 8.87 -22.59 -15.56
N ILE A 23 9.00 -21.88 -16.68
CA ILE A 23 9.19 -20.43 -16.66
C ILE A 23 7.87 -19.92 -16.11
N ALA A 24 7.82 -19.82 -14.78
CA ALA A 24 6.83 -19.04 -14.08
C ALA A 24 6.86 -17.68 -14.77
N HIS A 25 5.80 -17.38 -15.51
CA HIS A 25 5.63 -16.08 -16.11
C HIS A 25 5.68 -15.09 -14.96
N CYS A 26 6.79 -14.35 -14.84
CA CYS A 26 6.87 -13.25 -13.91
C CYS A 26 5.81 -12.26 -14.40
N SER A 27 4.75 -12.10 -13.60
CA SER A 27 3.68 -11.15 -13.91
C SER A 27 4.30 -9.74 -13.87
N LEU A 28 4.76 -9.28 -15.04
CA LEU A 28 5.30 -7.94 -15.28
C LEU A 28 4.19 -6.88 -15.37
N GLY A 29 2.94 -7.27 -15.10
CA GLY A 29 1.80 -6.36 -15.12
C GLY A 29 1.73 -5.46 -13.88
N PRO A 30 1.02 -4.33 -13.98
CA PRO A 30 0.79 -3.44 -12.85
C PRO A 30 0.19 -4.20 -11.66
N ASP A 31 0.60 -3.84 -10.44
CA ASP A 31 0.08 -4.41 -9.21
C ASP A 31 -1.15 -3.64 -8.75
N ASN A 32 -2.22 -3.73 -9.53
CA ASN A 32 -3.49 -3.07 -9.25
C ASN A 32 -4.22 -3.78 -8.10
N VAL A 33 -4.06 -3.26 -6.90
CA VAL A 33 -4.65 -3.78 -5.67
C VAL A 33 -5.97 -3.09 -5.40
N GLN A 34 -7.00 -3.87 -5.08
CA GLN A 34 -8.34 -3.36 -4.79
C GLN A 34 -8.37 -2.55 -3.49
N PHE A 35 -9.20 -1.51 -3.47
CA PHE A 35 -9.51 -0.74 -2.28
C PHE A 35 -10.38 -1.57 -1.35
N THR A 36 -10.00 -1.62 -0.08
CA THR A 36 -10.72 -2.29 0.99
C THR A 36 -11.18 -1.22 1.98
N PRO A 37 -12.48 -0.91 2.06
CA PRO A 37 -13.02 -0.09 3.13
C PRO A 37 -12.76 -0.76 4.48
N VAL A 38 -12.42 0.04 5.50
CA VAL A 38 -12.29 -0.46 6.88
C VAL A 38 -13.63 -1.01 7.37
N SER A 39 -13.58 -2.13 8.07
CA SER A 39 -14.76 -2.78 8.63
C SER A 39 -15.44 -1.85 9.64
N ASN A 40 -16.74 -1.60 9.46
CA ASN A 40 -17.52 -0.69 10.31
C ASN A 40 -16.96 0.75 10.41
N ALA A 41 -16.22 1.23 9.40
CA ALA A 41 -15.56 2.53 9.39
C ALA A 41 -16.47 3.69 9.87
N ILE A 42 -17.69 3.78 9.32
CA ILE A 42 -18.67 4.82 9.67
C ILE A 42 -19.06 4.75 11.14
N LYS A 43 -19.38 3.55 11.65
CA LYS A 43 -19.75 3.35 13.06
C LYS A 43 -18.60 3.73 14.01
N ARG A 44 -17.36 3.47 13.58
CA ARG A 44 -16.13 3.82 14.32
C ARG A 44 -15.74 5.29 14.16
N ARG A 45 -16.45 6.05 13.31
CA ARG A 45 -16.10 7.41 12.88
C ARG A 45 -14.71 7.49 12.23
N ALA A 46 -14.25 6.39 11.63
CA ALA A 46 -13.04 6.31 10.82
C ALA A 46 -13.39 6.65 9.37
N VAL A 47 -13.68 7.92 9.11
CA VAL A 47 -14.21 8.40 7.83
C VAL A 47 -13.30 9.47 7.23
N CYS A 48 -13.32 9.59 5.90
CA CYS A 48 -12.69 10.68 5.17
C CYS A 48 -13.38 12.02 5.48
N ILE A 49 -12.80 13.12 4.98
CA ILE A 49 -13.32 14.48 5.22
C ILE A 49 -14.79 14.64 4.85
N ASP A 50 -15.21 14.03 3.74
CA ASP A 50 -16.59 14.07 3.27
C ASP A 50 -17.54 13.08 3.96
N GLY A 51 -17.03 12.29 4.92
CA GLY A 51 -17.79 11.26 5.64
C GLY A 51 -17.82 9.88 4.98
N SER A 52 -17.23 9.70 3.80
CA SER A 52 -17.07 8.38 3.18
C SER A 52 -16.16 7.47 4.02
N PRO A 53 -16.34 6.13 3.98
CA PRO A 53 -15.55 5.22 4.82
C PRO A 53 -14.06 5.24 4.42
N ALA A 54 -13.17 5.37 5.39
CA ALA A 54 -11.74 5.23 5.14
C ALA A 54 -11.38 3.79 4.77
N GLY A 55 -10.20 3.60 4.17
CA GLY A 55 -9.77 2.29 3.67
C GLY A 55 -8.32 2.25 3.23
N TYR A 56 -7.92 1.08 2.77
CA TYR A 56 -6.56 0.77 2.36
C TYR A 56 -6.55 -0.24 1.21
N HIS A 57 -5.41 -0.32 0.52
CA HIS A 57 -5.12 -1.37 -0.45
C HIS A 57 -4.18 -2.36 0.22
N TYR A 58 -4.53 -3.65 0.16
CA TYR A 58 -3.75 -4.71 0.80
C TYR A 58 -3.42 -5.82 -0.20
N ALA A 59 -2.13 -6.06 -0.40
CA ALA A 59 -1.61 -7.23 -1.11
C ALA A 59 -0.92 -8.18 -0.14
N SER A 60 -1.40 -9.43 -0.09
CA SER A 60 -0.82 -10.47 0.76
C SER A 60 0.61 -10.82 0.34
N GLY A 61 1.43 -11.10 1.35
CA GLY A 61 2.80 -11.59 1.17
C GLY A 61 2.84 -13.03 0.70
N SER A 62 4.04 -13.49 0.32
CA SER A 62 4.27 -14.84 -0.18
C SER A 62 5.61 -15.41 0.30
N GLY A 63 5.70 -16.75 0.32
CA GLY A 63 6.90 -17.48 0.73
C GLY A 63 7.40 -17.04 2.11
N VAL A 64 8.72 -16.83 2.22
CA VAL A 64 9.37 -16.38 3.46
C VAL A 64 8.95 -14.97 3.91
N GLY A 65 8.36 -14.17 3.02
CA GLY A 65 7.88 -12.82 3.31
C GLY A 65 6.46 -12.78 3.88
N ALA A 66 5.71 -13.89 3.85
CA ALA A 66 4.28 -13.91 4.20
C ALA A 66 3.98 -13.56 5.67
N LYS A 67 4.98 -13.63 6.57
CA LYS A 67 4.86 -13.21 7.97
C LYS A 67 5.40 -11.80 8.24
N ASN A 68 5.81 -11.08 7.21
CA ASN A 68 6.35 -9.74 7.33
C ASN A 68 5.37 -8.72 6.75
N TRP A 69 5.26 -7.57 7.41
CA TRP A 69 4.24 -6.56 7.11
C TRP A 69 4.88 -5.20 6.90
N LEU A 70 4.51 -4.52 5.81
CA LEU A 70 4.93 -3.18 5.46
C LEU A 70 3.69 -2.36 5.11
N GLY A 71 3.41 -1.30 5.87
CA GLY A 71 2.20 -0.50 5.68
C GLY A 71 2.38 1.00 5.86
N GLY A 72 1.61 1.79 5.10
CA GLY A 72 1.36 3.22 5.34
C GLY A 72 0.96 4.01 4.09
N GLY A 73 0.89 5.34 4.17
CA GLY A 73 0.42 6.22 3.08
C GLY A 73 1.55 6.89 2.30
N TRP A 74 1.75 6.50 1.02
CA TRP A 74 2.85 6.94 0.14
C TRP A 74 2.39 7.31 -1.28
N CYS A 75 3.24 8.09 -1.95
CA CYS A 75 3.30 8.13 -3.41
C CYS A 75 4.71 7.71 -3.85
N SER A 76 4.82 6.85 -4.87
CA SER A 76 6.10 6.19 -5.22
C SER A 76 7.08 7.06 -5.96
N ASP A 77 6.58 7.96 -6.78
CA ASP A 77 7.38 8.80 -7.68
C ASP A 77 6.63 10.11 -7.96
N ILE A 78 7.30 11.04 -8.63
CA ILE A 78 6.76 12.37 -8.91
C ILE A 78 5.44 12.28 -9.67
N SER A 79 5.30 11.35 -10.61
CA SER A 79 4.09 11.19 -11.42
C SER A 79 2.92 10.70 -10.58
N ASP A 80 3.13 9.68 -9.75
CA ASP A 80 2.14 9.17 -8.81
C ASP A 80 1.74 10.24 -7.79
N CYS A 81 2.70 11.01 -7.28
CA CYS A 81 2.43 12.14 -6.39
C CYS A 81 1.62 13.25 -7.10
N GLN A 82 1.95 13.56 -8.36
CA GLN A 82 1.22 14.55 -9.17
C GLN A 82 -0.20 14.09 -9.48
N TYR A 83 -0.39 12.82 -9.83
CA TYR A 83 -1.71 12.23 -10.04
C TYR A 83 -2.55 12.28 -8.75
N LYS A 84 -1.96 11.89 -7.61
CA LYS A 84 -2.64 11.95 -6.31
C LYS A 84 -2.97 13.38 -5.87
N ARG A 85 -2.22 14.38 -6.32
CA ARG A 85 -2.57 15.80 -6.15
C ARG A 85 -3.84 16.20 -6.93
N THR A 86 -4.13 15.54 -8.06
CA THR A 86 -5.27 15.86 -8.93
C THR A 86 -6.57 15.15 -8.55
N ILE A 87 -6.50 14.09 -7.75
CA ILE A 87 -7.69 13.41 -7.22
C ILE A 87 -8.15 14.05 -5.90
N TYR A 88 -9.44 13.97 -5.59
CA TYR A 88 -10.00 14.55 -4.37
C TYR A 88 -9.58 13.76 -3.12
N LEU A 89 -8.48 14.15 -2.47
CA LEU A 89 -7.94 13.51 -1.26
C LEU A 89 -8.78 13.75 0.02
N GLY A 90 -10.07 14.03 -0.12
CA GLY A 90 -11.03 14.18 0.98
C GLY A 90 -12.15 13.14 0.97
N SER A 91 -12.14 12.22 0.00
CA SER A 91 -13.19 11.21 -0.19
C SER A 91 -12.59 9.89 -0.65
N SER A 92 -13.12 8.77 -0.16
CA SER A 92 -12.89 7.45 -0.74
C SER A 92 -13.90 7.11 -1.84
N SER A 93 -14.89 7.96 -2.10
CA SER A 93 -15.88 7.75 -3.16
C SER A 93 -15.22 7.72 -4.53
N GLY A 94 -15.38 6.60 -5.24
CA GLY A 94 -14.78 6.41 -6.57
C GLY A 94 -13.35 5.85 -6.55
N ILE A 95 -12.77 5.59 -5.38
CA ILE A 95 -11.50 4.87 -5.27
C ILE A 95 -11.76 3.37 -5.43
N THR A 96 -11.12 2.75 -6.42
CA THR A 96 -11.31 1.33 -6.75
C THR A 96 -10.01 0.55 -6.64
N THR A 97 -8.97 0.97 -7.34
CA THR A 97 -7.67 0.28 -7.35
C THR A 97 -6.51 1.26 -7.23
N ALA A 98 -5.41 0.80 -6.66
CA ALA A 98 -4.14 1.50 -6.69
C ALA A 98 -3.05 0.55 -7.18
N ASN A 99 -2.14 1.06 -8.01
CA ASN A 99 -0.94 0.33 -8.38
C ASN A 99 0.10 0.46 -7.26
N LEU A 100 0.53 -0.65 -6.66
CA LEU A 100 1.58 -0.62 -5.64
C LEU A 100 2.98 -0.61 -6.28
N THR A 101 3.76 0.41 -5.93
CA THR A 101 5.00 0.79 -6.60
C THR A 101 6.09 1.12 -5.57
N GLY A 102 7.34 1.32 -6.01
CA GLY A 102 8.48 1.57 -5.12
C GLY A 102 8.66 0.48 -4.07
N MET A 103 8.82 0.86 -2.80
CA MET A 103 8.93 -0.07 -1.66
C MET A 103 7.69 -0.93 -1.42
N LEU A 104 6.54 -0.58 -2.02
CA LEU A 104 5.34 -1.41 -2.00
C LEU A 104 5.19 -2.25 -3.27
N SER A 105 6.13 -2.22 -4.22
CA SER A 105 6.02 -3.02 -5.45
C SER A 105 6.21 -4.52 -5.20
N LYS A 106 5.52 -5.37 -5.98
CA LYS A 106 5.72 -6.84 -5.98
C LYS A 106 6.92 -7.29 -6.82
N ARG A 107 7.52 -6.35 -7.56
CA ARG A 107 8.64 -6.61 -8.44
C ARG A 107 9.94 -6.60 -7.65
N GLN A 108 10.60 -7.74 -7.57
CA GLN A 108 11.86 -7.88 -6.82
C GLN A 108 12.99 -7.00 -7.38
N ASP A 109 12.98 -6.70 -8.68
CA ASP A 109 13.96 -5.80 -9.29
C ASP A 109 13.75 -4.32 -8.93
N VAL A 110 12.54 -3.96 -8.48
CA VAL A 110 12.18 -2.61 -8.00
C VAL A 110 12.22 -2.53 -6.47
N ASN A 111 11.79 -3.61 -5.81
CA ASN A 111 11.66 -3.75 -4.36
C ASN A 111 12.39 -5.02 -3.89
N PRO A 112 13.74 -5.03 -3.90
CA PRO A 112 14.49 -6.24 -3.59
C PRO A 112 14.26 -6.75 -2.16
N ASP A 113 13.93 -5.84 -1.24
CA ASP A 113 13.85 -6.12 0.19
C ASP A 113 12.47 -6.61 0.65
N PHE A 114 11.38 -6.04 0.09
CA PHE A 114 10.03 -6.21 0.63
C PHE A 114 9.00 -6.75 -0.38
N TYR A 115 9.40 -7.13 -1.60
CA TYR A 115 8.47 -7.49 -2.67
C TYR A 115 7.48 -8.61 -2.32
N ASN A 116 7.88 -9.54 -1.45
CA ASN A 116 7.07 -10.68 -1.01
C ASN A 116 6.47 -10.51 0.39
N TRP A 117 6.55 -9.32 1.00
CA TRP A 117 5.89 -9.00 2.27
C TRP A 117 4.40 -8.74 2.06
N ASN A 118 3.62 -8.75 3.15
CA ASN A 118 2.30 -8.13 3.18
C ASN A 118 2.49 -6.62 2.98
N ARG A 119 1.93 -6.07 1.90
CA ARG A 119 2.15 -4.69 1.45
C ARG A 119 0.83 -3.93 1.52
N ILE A 120 0.82 -2.85 2.30
CA ILE A 120 -0.40 -2.08 2.60
C ILE A 120 -0.18 -0.62 2.24
N TYR A 121 -1.10 -0.08 1.44
CA TYR A 121 -1.20 1.35 1.16
C TYR A 121 -2.47 1.92 1.79
N VAL A 122 -2.32 2.75 2.82
CA VAL A 122 -3.45 3.42 3.48
C VAL A 122 -3.81 4.68 2.71
N TYR A 123 -5.07 4.82 2.30
CA TYR A 123 -5.51 5.96 1.50
C TYR A 123 -5.59 7.22 2.37
N TYR A 124 -4.85 8.26 1.98
CA TYR A 124 -4.78 9.51 2.73
C TYR A 124 -5.98 10.41 2.39
N CYS A 125 -7.04 10.30 3.20
CA CYS A 125 -8.29 11.03 2.98
C CYS A 125 -8.74 11.96 4.13
N ASP A 126 -7.96 12.05 5.22
CA ASP A 126 -8.26 12.89 6.38
C ASP A 126 -7.63 14.29 6.32
N GLN A 127 -6.64 14.50 5.44
CA GLN A 127 -5.83 15.72 5.33
C GLN A 127 -5.22 16.25 6.64
N SER A 128 -5.07 15.39 7.66
CA SER A 128 -4.58 15.74 8.98
C SER A 128 -3.38 14.89 9.40
N SER A 129 -2.63 14.36 8.43
CA SER A 129 -1.49 13.45 8.64
C SER A 129 -1.84 12.24 9.52
N PHE A 130 -3.07 11.73 9.46
CA PHE A 130 -3.57 10.69 10.35
C PHE A 130 -3.54 11.04 11.85
N LEU A 131 -3.58 12.33 12.21
CA LEU A 131 -3.49 12.79 13.61
C LEU A 131 -4.80 13.36 14.16
N GLY A 132 -5.63 13.95 13.29
CA GLY A 132 -6.83 14.68 13.71
C GLY A 132 -7.90 13.77 14.33
N ASP A 133 -8.63 14.31 15.30
CA ASP A 133 -9.94 13.80 15.73
C ASP A 133 -10.90 14.96 16.03
N THR A 134 -11.20 15.75 15.01
CA THR A 134 -12.10 16.89 15.12
C THR A 134 -13.09 16.94 13.96
N GLU A 135 -14.15 17.72 14.14
CA GLU A 135 -15.06 18.08 13.06
C GLU A 135 -15.33 19.58 13.06
N ILE A 136 -15.46 20.14 11.86
CA ILE A 136 -15.96 21.49 11.68
C ILE A 136 -17.41 21.37 11.26
N VAL A 137 -18.28 21.76 12.19
CA VAL A 137 -19.72 21.91 11.98
C VAL A 137 -20.03 23.41 11.85
N ASP A 138 -21.08 23.74 11.08
CA ASP A 138 -21.66 25.09 10.98
C ASP A 138 -20.86 26.17 10.22
N GLN A 139 -19.81 25.80 9.46
CA GLN A 139 -19.06 26.71 8.59
C GLN A 139 -19.11 26.31 7.10
N GLY A 140 -20.13 25.55 6.70
CA GLY A 140 -20.27 24.98 5.36
C GLY A 140 -20.59 23.49 5.42
N PRO A 141 -20.18 22.69 4.40
CA PRO A 141 -20.25 21.23 4.49
C PRO A 141 -19.51 20.74 5.74
N ASN A 142 -20.07 19.77 6.45
CA ASN A 142 -19.42 19.16 7.61
C ASN A 142 -18.08 18.55 7.18
N LEU A 143 -16.97 19.00 7.77
CA LEU A 143 -15.63 18.47 7.49
C LEU A 143 -15.17 17.57 8.64
N GLN A 144 -14.82 16.34 8.32
CA GLN A 144 -14.43 15.30 9.28
C GLN A 144 -12.90 15.07 9.26
N PHE A 145 -12.17 15.61 10.23
CA PHE A 145 -10.73 15.37 10.37
C PHE A 145 -10.51 14.21 11.34
N ARG A 146 -10.61 12.98 10.83
CA ARG A 146 -10.63 11.74 11.64
C ARG A 146 -9.36 10.90 11.51
N GLY A 147 -8.24 11.54 11.19
CA GLY A 147 -6.97 10.87 10.94
C GLY A 147 -6.56 9.82 11.97
N SER A 148 -6.64 10.14 13.28
CA SER A 148 -6.25 9.19 14.33
C SER A 148 -7.21 8.00 14.42
N ARG A 149 -8.52 8.23 14.25
CA ARG A 149 -9.52 7.15 14.19
C ARG A 149 -9.31 6.25 12.98
N ILE A 150 -8.95 6.82 11.84
CA ILE A 150 -8.61 6.04 10.65
C ILE A 150 -7.39 5.18 10.93
N PHE A 151 -6.32 5.74 11.51
CA PHE A 151 -5.13 4.98 11.86
C PHE A 151 -5.48 3.79 12.76
N ASP A 152 -6.17 4.04 13.87
CA ASP A 152 -6.55 3.00 14.83
C ASP A 152 -7.40 1.90 14.17
N ALA A 153 -8.40 2.30 13.38
CA ALA A 153 -9.30 1.36 12.73
C ALA A 153 -8.62 0.53 11.65
N VAL A 154 -7.70 1.11 10.88
CA VAL A 154 -6.90 0.38 9.90
C VAL A 154 -5.96 -0.62 10.60
N ILE A 155 -5.26 -0.20 11.66
CA ILE A 155 -4.35 -1.09 12.38
C ILE A 155 -5.12 -2.27 12.97
N GLU A 156 -6.26 -2.04 13.62
CA GLU A 156 -7.09 -3.12 14.16
C GLU A 156 -7.59 -4.08 13.09
N ASP A 157 -8.09 -3.58 11.95
CA ASP A 157 -8.51 -4.42 10.82
C ASP A 157 -7.34 -5.29 10.28
N LEU A 158 -6.11 -4.77 10.30
CA LEU A 158 -4.92 -5.51 9.86
C LEU A 158 -4.45 -6.53 10.90
N LEU A 159 -4.59 -6.24 12.20
CA LEU A 159 -4.35 -7.20 13.28
C LEU A 159 -5.28 -8.41 13.13
N GLU A 160 -6.58 -8.18 12.89
CA GLU A 160 -7.55 -9.25 12.64
C GLU A 160 -7.22 -10.08 11.38
N LYS A 161 -6.46 -9.52 10.44
CA LYS A 161 -5.96 -10.22 9.24
C LYS A 161 -4.65 -10.96 9.44
N GLY A 162 -4.12 -11.00 10.66
CA GLY A 162 -2.94 -11.78 11.04
C GLY A 162 -1.65 -10.97 11.21
N MET A 163 -1.71 -9.63 11.21
CA MET A 163 -0.54 -8.80 11.49
C MET A 163 -0.03 -8.96 12.94
N ASP A 164 -0.92 -9.35 13.85
CA ASP A 164 -0.59 -9.68 15.25
C ASP A 164 0.35 -10.89 15.39
N ASN A 165 0.41 -11.75 14.36
CA ASN A 165 1.25 -12.94 14.27
C ASN A 165 2.49 -12.73 13.38
N ALA A 166 2.85 -11.48 13.10
CA ALA A 166 3.98 -11.15 12.25
C ALA A 166 5.34 -11.48 12.90
N ASP A 167 6.34 -11.82 12.07
CA ASP A 167 7.74 -11.86 12.48
C ASP A 167 8.33 -10.44 12.46
N ASN A 168 7.96 -9.65 11.45
CA ASN A 168 8.39 -8.26 11.27
C ASN A 168 7.19 -7.40 10.87
N ALA A 169 7.10 -6.20 11.44
CA ALA A 169 6.13 -5.19 11.04
C ALA A 169 6.79 -3.82 10.90
N MET A 170 6.53 -3.12 9.79
CA MET A 170 7.08 -1.79 9.53
C MET A 170 5.97 -0.80 9.20
N LEU A 171 5.86 0.26 10.02
CA LEU A 171 5.04 1.42 9.73
C LEU A 171 5.88 2.43 8.95
N ALA A 172 5.55 2.64 7.68
CA ALA A 172 6.33 3.47 6.78
C ALA A 172 5.46 4.66 6.33
N GLY A 173 6.04 5.86 6.22
CA GLY A 173 5.33 7.06 5.75
C GLY A 173 6.17 7.93 4.84
N ARG A 174 5.53 8.65 3.90
CA ARG A 174 6.16 9.76 3.15
C ARG A 174 5.44 11.09 3.39
N SER A 175 6.17 12.19 3.51
CA SER A 175 5.59 13.54 3.69
C SER A 175 4.63 13.61 4.90
N ALA A 176 3.36 13.96 4.71
CA ALA A 176 2.34 13.90 5.78
C ALA A 176 2.23 12.51 6.44
N GLY A 177 2.34 11.45 5.64
CA GLY A 177 2.37 10.08 6.16
C GLY A 177 3.64 9.78 6.96
N ALA A 178 4.76 10.43 6.65
CA ALA A 178 6.00 10.26 7.41
C ALA A 178 5.92 10.90 8.80
N LEU A 179 5.29 12.07 8.90
CA LEU A 179 4.93 12.65 10.19
C LEU A 179 4.01 11.72 10.98
N ALA A 180 3.02 11.11 10.33
CA ALA A 180 2.18 10.07 10.94
C ALA A 180 3.00 8.89 11.45
N ALA A 181 3.94 8.39 10.65
CA ALA A 181 4.79 7.26 11.01
C ALA A 181 5.68 7.56 12.23
N ILE A 182 6.19 8.78 12.36
CA ILE A 182 6.93 9.23 13.54
C ILE A 182 6.00 9.21 14.76
N LEU A 183 4.86 9.89 14.68
CA LEU A 183 4.02 10.17 15.84
C LEU A 183 3.22 8.95 16.32
N HIS A 184 2.88 8.02 15.42
CA HIS A 184 2.17 6.79 15.77
C HIS A 184 3.10 5.62 16.09
N CYS A 185 4.43 5.77 15.96
CA CYS A 185 5.36 4.65 16.02
C CYS A 185 5.27 3.85 17.34
N ASP A 186 5.29 4.54 18.47
CA ASP A 186 5.26 3.91 19.79
C ASP A 186 3.93 3.19 20.03
N GLY A 187 2.81 3.83 19.63
CA GLY A 187 1.48 3.23 19.70
C GLY A 187 1.35 2.00 18.78
N PHE A 188 1.96 2.03 17.59
CA PHE A 188 2.02 0.88 16.69
C PHE A 188 2.83 -0.27 17.30
N ARG A 189 3.99 0.01 17.89
CA ARG A 189 4.81 -0.98 18.62
C ARG A 189 4.04 -1.61 19.77
N ALA A 190 3.30 -0.80 20.54
CA ALA A 190 2.54 -1.26 21.70
C ALA A 190 1.40 -2.22 21.33
N ARG A 191 0.79 -2.06 20.15
CA ARG A 191 -0.26 -2.96 19.62
C ARG A 191 0.25 -4.31 19.12
N LEU A 192 1.57 -4.47 18.98
CA LEU A 192 2.22 -5.68 18.47
C LEU A 192 3.17 -6.28 19.52
N PRO A 193 2.70 -6.63 20.74
CA PRO A 193 3.57 -7.05 21.84
C PRO A 193 4.38 -8.31 21.51
N ASN A 194 3.81 -9.22 20.71
CA ASN A 194 4.40 -10.51 20.37
C ASN A 194 5.26 -10.49 19.08
N VAL A 195 5.24 -9.40 18.32
CA VAL A 195 6.03 -9.28 17.09
C VAL A 195 7.48 -8.96 17.45
N ALA A 196 8.40 -9.80 16.98
CA ALA A 196 9.81 -9.73 17.35
C ALA A 196 10.46 -8.41 16.92
N ARG A 197 10.12 -7.89 15.74
CA ARG A 197 10.69 -6.67 15.20
C ARG A 197 9.62 -5.75 14.64
N VAL A 198 9.37 -4.66 15.36
CA VAL A 198 8.55 -3.54 14.87
C VAL A 198 9.46 -2.35 14.59
N LYS A 199 9.33 -1.75 13.41
CA LYS A 199 10.12 -0.58 12.98
C LYS A 199 9.20 0.47 12.39
N CYS A 200 9.68 1.71 12.40
CA CYS A 200 9.01 2.81 11.71
C CYS A 200 10.00 3.48 10.77
N PHE A 201 9.52 3.89 9.61
CA PHE A 201 10.31 4.54 8.58
C PHE A 201 9.62 5.83 8.13
N SER A 202 10.34 6.94 8.24
CA SER A 202 9.83 8.28 7.89
C SER A 202 10.65 8.84 6.75
N ASP A 203 10.07 8.85 5.55
CA ASP A 203 10.63 9.53 4.38
C ASP A 203 10.11 10.96 4.28
N SER A 204 11.01 11.94 4.33
CA SER A 204 10.65 13.35 4.11
C SER A 204 9.59 13.90 5.10
N GLY A 205 9.63 13.43 6.36
CA GLY A 205 8.66 13.76 7.42
C GLY A 205 9.11 14.79 8.46
N VAL A 206 10.35 15.31 8.36
CA VAL A 206 10.88 16.32 9.27
C VAL A 206 10.73 17.69 8.63
N PHE A 207 9.96 18.56 9.29
CA PHE A 207 9.73 19.93 8.85
C PHE A 207 10.40 20.89 9.84
N ILE A 208 11.12 21.88 9.32
CA ILE A 208 11.74 22.95 10.11
C ILE A 208 11.12 24.28 9.67
N ARG A 209 10.90 25.18 10.64
CA ARG A 209 10.39 26.53 10.40
C ARG A 209 11.51 27.54 10.55
#